data_AF-C3Z6F9-F1
#
_entry.id   AF-C3Z6F9-F1
#
_cell.length_a   1.000
_cell.length_b   1.000
_cell.length_c   1.000
_cell.angle_alpha   90.00
_cell.angle_beta   90.00
_cell.angle_gamma   90.00
#
_symmetry.space_group_name_H-M   'P 1'
#
loop_
_entity.id
_entity.type
_entity.pdbx_description
1 polymer ?
#
loop_
_entity_poly.entity_id
_entity_poly.type
_entity_poly.pdbx_seq_one_letter_code
_entity_poly.pdbx_strand_id
1 'polypeptide(L)' 'FLFCWLPFFVAIVLQACQSCQVSPTMFSVLTWLVYVNSAVNPVIYTIFIPEFKKAFKKILLCRQPSRRVC' A
#
# COMPACT_ATOMS: atom_id res chain seq x y z
N PHE A 1 8.24 -2.86 -2.88
CA PHE A 1 8.17 -4.20 -3.52
C PHE A 1 8.13 -5.30 -2.47
N LEU A 2 9.22 -5.56 -1.71
CA LEU A 2 9.28 -6.61 -0.69
C LEU A 2 8.18 -6.52 0.39
N PHE A 3 7.90 -5.33 0.92
CA PHE A 3 6.84 -5.12 1.92
C PHE A 3 5.42 -5.41 1.41
N CYS A 4 5.14 -5.17 0.13
CA CYS A 4 3.86 -5.49 -0.50
C CYS A 4 3.73 -7.00 -0.80
N TRP A 5 4.83 -7.72 -0.90
CA TRP A 5 4.80 -9.16 -1.18
C TRP A 5 4.86 -10.01 0.09
N LEU A 6 5.34 -9.43 1.19
CA LEU A 6 5.36 -10.05 2.52
C LEU A 6 4.01 -10.69 2.93
N PRO A 7 2.84 -10.05 2.75
CA PRO A 7 1.56 -10.63 3.15
C PRO A 7 1.22 -11.89 2.34
N PHE A 8 1.56 -11.87 1.05
CA PHE A 8 1.34 -12.99 0.13
C PHE A 8 2.25 -14.18 0.49
N PHE A 9 3.53 -13.92 0.78
CA PHE A 9 4.44 -14.95 1.25
C PHE A 9 4.02 -15.54 2.60
N VAL A 10 3.60 -14.70 3.56
CA VAL A 10 3.11 -15.17 4.87
C VAL A 10 1.84 -16.01 4.72
N ALA A 11 0.92 -15.62 3.84
CA ALA A 11 -0.28 -16.41 3.55
C ALA A 11 0.07 -17.80 2.98
N ILE A 12 1.00 -17.88 2.03
CA ILE A 12 1.46 -19.17 1.47
C ILE A 12 2.10 -20.05 2.55
N VAL A 13 2.96 -19.48 3.41
CA VAL A 13 3.62 -20.23 4.49
C VAL A 13 2.60 -20.77 5.51
N LEU A 14 1.59 -19.97 5.87
CA LEU A 14 0.53 -20.40 6.78
C LEU A 14 -0.37 -21.46 6.18
N GLN A 15 -0.66 -21.37 4.88
CA GLN A 15 -1.49 -22.34 4.17
C GLN A 15 -0.75 -23.67 3.93
N ALA A 16 0.58 -23.61 3.78
CA ALA A 16 1.45 -24.78 3.71
C ALA A 16 1.63 -25.48 5.08
N CYS A 17 1.35 -24.79 6.18
CA CYS A 17 1.48 -25.33 7.52
C CYS A 17 0.19 -26.02 7.97
N GLN A 18 0.08 -27.33 7.75
CA GLN A 18 -1.09 -28.13 8.15
C GLN A 18 -1.31 -28.22 9.67
N SER A 19 -0.26 -27.95 10.46
CA SER A 19 -0.30 -28.01 11.94
C SER A 19 -0.44 -26.63 12.60
N CYS A 20 -0.42 -25.55 11.82
CA CYS A 20 -0.52 -24.20 12.36
C CYS A 20 -1.99 -23.86 12.62
N GLN A 21 -2.40 -23.82 13.88
CA GLN A 21 -3.65 -23.15 14.25
C GLN A 21 -3.50 -21.66 14.01
N VAL A 22 -4.17 -21.16 12.97
CA VAL A 22 -4.21 -19.73 12.66
C VAL A 22 -4.96 -19.03 13.78
N SER A 23 -4.23 -18.31 14.64
CA SER A 23 -4.85 -17.57 15.73
C SER A 23 -5.65 -16.38 15.17
N PRO A 24 -6.69 -15.92 15.88
CA PRO A 24 -7.47 -14.74 15.48
C PRO A 24 -6.60 -13.50 15.24
N THR A 25 -5.50 -13.39 15.99
CA THR A 25 -4.51 -12.32 15.84
C THR A 25 -3.76 -12.44 14.52
N MET A 26 -3.34 -13.64 14.12
CA MET A 26 -2.68 -13.86 12.83
C MET A 26 -3.62 -13.54 11.66
N PHE A 27 -4.87 -13.97 11.73
CA PHE A 27 -5.87 -13.62 10.71
C PHE A 27 -6.05 -12.11 10.60
N SER A 28 -6.18 -11.42 11.74
CA SER A 28 -6.28 -9.95 11.77
C SER A 28 -5.05 -9.28 11.15
N VAL A 29 -3.84 -9.74 11.51
CA VAL A 29 -2.59 -9.19 10.95
C VAL A 29 -2.51 -9.39 9.44
N LEU A 30 -2.88 -10.57 8.93
CA LEU A 30 -2.95 -10.82 7.48
C LEU A 30 -3.93 -9.88 6.78
N THR A 31 -5.13 -9.71 7.34
CA THR A 31 -6.16 -8.82 6.79
C THR A 31 -5.68 -7.36 6.75
N TRP A 32 -5.10 -6.86 7.84
CA TRP A 32 -4.53 -5.51 7.89
C TRP A 32 -3.39 -5.33 6.89
N LEU A 33 -2.51 -6.33 6.75
CA LEU A 33 -1.41 -6.31 5.79
C LEU A 33 -1.90 -6.27 4.33
N VAL A 34 -2.99 -6.97 4.00
CA VAL A 34 -3.63 -6.88 2.69
C VAL A 34 -4.16 -5.47 2.41
N TYR A 35 -4.77 -4.82 3.41
CA TYR A 35 -5.22 -3.43 3.26
C TYR A 35 -4.06 -2.44 3.08
N VAL A 36 -2.98 -2.61 3.84
CA VAL A 36 -1.78 -1.78 3.73
C VAL A 36 -1.12 -1.94 2.35
N ASN A 37 -1.16 -3.13 1.75
CA ASN A 37 -0.59 -3.41 0.43
C ASN A 37 -1.13 -2.47 -0.66
N SER A 38 -2.44 -2.22 -0.66
CA SER A 38 -3.10 -1.31 -1.61
C SER A 38 -2.81 0.17 -1.29
N ALA A 39 -2.76 0.53 0.00
CA ALA A 39 -2.45 1.90 0.44
C ALA A 39 -0.98 2.30 0.22
N VAL A 40 -0.08 1.32 0.21
CA VAL A 40 1.36 1.53 -0.03
C VAL A 40 1.63 1.86 -1.50
N ASN A 41 0.79 1.46 -2.45
CA ASN A 41 1.01 1.76 -3.88
C ASN A 41 1.13 3.28 -4.14
N PRO A 42 0.17 4.16 -3.75
CA PRO A 42 0.34 5.62 -3.82
C PRO A 42 1.58 6.16 -3.10
N VAL A 43 1.94 5.56 -1.95
CA VAL A 43 3.10 5.98 -1.15
C VAL A 43 4.41 5.65 -1.87
N ILE A 44 4.51 4.48 -2.50
CA ILE A 44 5.65 4.11 -3.34
C ILE A 44 5.75 5.08 -4.52
N TYR A 45 4.64 5.37 -5.22
CA TYR A 45 4.68 6.30 -6.35
C TYR A 45 5.08 7.72 -5.93
N THR A 46 4.66 8.19 -4.74
CA THR A 46 5.03 9.52 -4.24
C THR A 46 6.46 9.63 -3.70
N ILE A 47 7.06 8.53 -3.23
CA ILE A 47 8.44 8.51 -2.72
C ILE A 47 9.46 8.30 -3.85
N PHE A 48 9.20 7.33 -4.73
CA PHE A 48 10.18 6.88 -5.73
C PHE A 48 10.05 7.58 -7.08
N ILE A 49 8.88 8.16 -7.41
CA ILE A 49 8.67 8.86 -8.68
C ILE A 49 8.56 10.38 -8.42
N PRO A 50 9.60 11.17 -8.77
CA PRO A 50 9.65 12.61 -8.53
C PRO A 50 8.51 13.38 -9.21
N GLU A 51 8.05 12.93 -10.38
CA GLU A 51 6.94 13.52 -11.12
C GLU A 51 5.61 13.37 -10.36
N PHE A 52 5.37 12.19 -9.77
CA PHE A 52 4.20 11.94 -8.94
C PHE A 52 4.21 12.79 -7.68
N LYS A 53 5.36 12.96 -7.04
CA LYS A 53 5.52 13.84 -5.87
C LYS A 53 5.16 15.29 -6.19
N LYS A 54 5.54 15.79 -7.38
CA LYS A 54 5.16 17.14 -7.85
C LYS A 54 3.65 17.26 -8.07
N ALA A 55 3.02 16.29 -8.71
CA ALA A 55 1.56 16.28 -8.92
C ALA A 55 0.79 16.19 -7.59
N PHE A 56 1.24 15.32 -6.67
CA PHE A 56 0.61 15.12 -5.37
C PHE A 56 0.72 16.36 -4.47
N LYS A 57 1.88 17.03 -4.46
CA LYS A 57 2.03 18.34 -3.79
C LYS A 57 1.10 19.40 -4.38
N LYS A 58 0.88 19.39 -5.70
CA LYS A 58 0.02 20.35 -6.39
C LYS A 58 -1.46 20.17 -6.01
N ILE A 59 -1.90 18.92 -5.85
CA ILE A 59 -3.23 18.54 -5.37
C ILE A 59 -3.38 18.90 -3.88
N LEU A 60 -2.45 18.49 -3.02
CA LEU A 60 -2.51 18.72 -1.56
C LEU A 60 -2.43 20.20 -1.16
N LEU A 61 -1.59 21.00 -1.86
CA LEU A 61 -1.44 22.42 -1.57
C LEU A 61 -2.51 23.27 -2.27
N CYS A 62 -3.48 22.65 -2.96
CA CYS A 62 -4.48 23.32 -3.81
C CYS A 62 -3.86 24.41 -4.69
N ARG A 63 -2.59 24.24 -5.11
CA ARG A 63 -1.94 25.11 -6.08
C ARG A 63 -2.40 24.67 -7.46
N GLN A 64 -3.69 24.87 -7.73
CA GLN A 64 -4.19 25.09 -9.07
C GLN A 64 -3.36 26.27 -9.60
N PRO A 65 -2.45 26.11 -10.58
CA PRO A 65 -2.16 27.25 -11.41
C PRO A 65 -3.52 27.52 -12.03
N SER A 66 -4.12 28.66 -11.69
CA SER A 66 -5.30 29.19 -12.34
C SER A 66 -5.26 28.83 -13.82
N ARG A 67 -5.89 27.71 -14.18
CA ARG A 67 -6.27 27.45 -15.55
C ARG A 67 -7.53 28.27 -15.64
N ARG A 68 -7.35 29.48 -16.16
CA ARG A 68 -8.31 30.06 -17.07
C ARG A 68 -8.81 28.92 -17.96
N VAL A 69 -10.01 28.45 -17.65
CA VAL A 69 -10.96 27.91 -18.61
C VAL A 69 -12.13 28.89 -18.52
N CYS A 70 -11.97 30.02 -19.22
CA CYS A 70 -13.04 30.59 -20.03
C CYS A 70 -12.81 30.04 -21.44
#